data_AF-A0A7W2M721-F1
#
_entry.id   AF-A0A7W2M721-F1
#
_cell.length_a   1.000
_cell.length_b   1.000
_cell.length_c   1.000
_cell.angle_alpha   90.00
_cell.angle_beta   90.00
_cell.angle_gamma   90.00
#
_symmetry.space_group_name_H-M   'P 1'
#
loop_
_entity.id
_entity.type
_entity.pdbx_description
1 polymer ?
#
loop_
_entity_poly.entity_id
_entity_poly.type
_entity_poly.pdbx_seq_one_letter_code
_entity_poly.pdbx_strand_id
1 'polypeptide(L)'
;MKIKDKFPNYTPSLMFYIRDKNPVLCSNDSILYAYFIPLANFKKGFDYYELKPHKSGGVYFSLATMIGFRTILTTESRLFQNDISEREWAQVIGEITTTHFLREEYRALSRGYVKKGGGCFSTVLLTFFFGILLFTVSYIKIAG
;
A
#
# COMPACT_ATOMS: atom_id res chain seq x y z
N MET A 1 -21.10 -15.72 4.49
CA MET A 1 -20.12 -16.32 5.42
C MET A 1 -18.96 -15.35 5.56
N LYS A 2 -18.48 -15.06 6.78
CA LYS A 2 -17.37 -14.12 6.97
C LYS A 2 -16.04 -14.79 6.65
N ILE A 3 -15.04 -14.00 6.27
CA ILE A 3 -13.71 -14.53 5.93
C ILE A 3 -13.07 -15.22 7.15
N LYS A 4 -13.17 -14.61 8.34
CA LYS A 4 -12.61 -15.18 9.57
C LYS A 4 -13.14 -16.59 9.90
N ASP A 5 -14.37 -16.89 9.49
CA ASP A 5 -15.01 -18.17 9.79
C ASP A 5 -14.47 -19.27 8.86
N LYS A 6 -14.05 -18.89 7.64
CA LYS A 6 -13.43 -19.81 6.66
C LYS A 6 -11.93 -20.00 6.88
N PHE A 7 -11.26 -19.01 7.48
CA PHE A 7 -9.81 -19.02 7.74
C PHE A 7 -9.51 -18.78 9.24
N PRO A 8 -9.96 -19.66 10.14
CA PRO A 8 -9.86 -19.45 11.59
C PRO A 8 -8.42 -19.35 12.10
N ASN A 9 -7.45 -20.04 11.48
CA ASN A 9 -6.06 -20.06 11.93
C ASN A 9 -5.30 -18.75 11.64
N TYR A 10 -5.83 -17.89 10.78
CA TYR A 10 -5.18 -16.62 10.44
C TYR A 10 -5.11 -15.66 11.64
N THR A 11 -6.21 -15.51 12.39
CA THR A 11 -6.29 -14.53 13.49
C THR A 11 -5.28 -14.77 14.61
N PRO A 12 -5.16 -15.99 15.20
CA PRO A 12 -4.16 -16.25 16.24
C PRO A 12 -2.74 -16.01 15.72
N SER A 13 -2.47 -16.42 14.47
CA SER A 13 -1.18 -16.22 13.81
C SER A 13 -0.84 -14.75 13.60
N LEU A 14 -1.80 -13.93 13.17
CA LEU A 14 -1.61 -12.50 13.03
C LEU A 14 -1.37 -11.83 14.38
N MET A 15 -2.18 -12.17 15.38
CA MET A 15 -2.08 -11.57 16.72
C MET A 15 -0.76 -11.90 17.40
N PHE A 16 -0.13 -13.02 17.09
CA PHE A 16 1.23 -13.31 17.53
C PHE A 16 2.24 -12.23 17.09
N TYR A 17 2.06 -11.63 15.90
CA TYR A 17 2.98 -10.63 15.34
C TYR A 17 2.68 -9.17 15.71
N ILE A 18 1.41 -8.85 15.94
CA ILE A 18 0.98 -7.44 16.01
C ILE A 18 0.29 -7.05 17.30
N ARG A 19 0.01 -7.98 18.22
CA ARG A 19 -0.77 -7.70 19.45
C ARG A 19 -0.15 -6.59 20.30
N ASP A 20 1.18 -6.57 20.42
CA ASP A 20 1.95 -5.58 21.17
C ASP A 20 1.87 -4.16 20.55
N LYS A 21 1.48 -4.06 19.28
CA LYS A 21 1.34 -2.80 18.53
C LYS A 21 -0.04 -2.18 18.65
N ASN A 22 -0.92 -2.72 19.49
CA ASN A 22 -2.31 -2.28 19.71
C ASN A 22 -3.11 -2.19 18.40
N PRO A 23 -3.29 -3.31 17.69
CA PRO A 23 -3.95 -3.34 16.40
C PRO A 23 -5.45 -3.05 16.57
N VAL A 24 -6.03 -2.32 15.61
CA VAL A 24 -7.46 -1.99 15.60
C VAL A 24 -8.15 -2.80 14.52
N LEU A 25 -9.19 -3.55 14.88
CA LEU A 25 -10.03 -4.26 13.91
C LEU A 25 -10.83 -3.22 13.10
N CYS A 26 -10.66 -3.19 11.79
CA CYS A 26 -11.40 -2.26 10.92
C CYS A 26 -12.47 -2.91 10.05
N SER A 27 -12.31 -4.18 9.69
CA SER A 27 -13.32 -4.91 8.93
C SER A 27 -13.34 -6.38 9.33
N ASN A 28 -14.54 -6.96 9.34
CA ASN A 28 -14.80 -8.36 9.70
C ASN A 28 -16.07 -8.87 9.02
N ASP A 29 -16.00 -8.93 7.70
CA ASP A 29 -17.12 -9.31 6.84
C ASP A 29 -16.67 -10.32 5.76
N SER A 30 -17.48 -10.49 4.72
CA SER A 30 -17.22 -11.41 3.60
C SER A 30 -16.38 -10.80 2.48
N ILE A 31 -16.18 -9.47 2.51
CA ILE A 31 -15.50 -8.67 1.48
C ILE A 31 -14.09 -8.32 1.96
N LEU A 32 -13.88 -8.16 3.26
CA LEU A 32 -12.59 -7.90 3.85
C LEU A 32 -12.54 -8.40 5.30
N TYR A 33 -11.37 -8.87 5.72
CA TYR A 33 -11.05 -9.05 7.13
C TYR A 33 -9.72 -8.38 7.42
N ALA A 34 -9.74 -7.31 8.22
CA ALA A 34 -8.59 -6.43 8.33
C ALA A 34 -8.41 -5.82 9.72
N TYR A 35 -7.13 -5.69 10.09
CA TYR A 35 -6.67 -4.87 11.21
C TYR A 35 -5.79 -3.76 10.67
N PHE A 36 -5.70 -2.63 11.38
CA PHE A 36 -4.70 -1.62 11.11
C PHE A 36 -3.88 -1.24 12.34
N ILE A 37 -2.68 -0.74 12.08
CA ILE A 37 -1.77 -0.20 13.08
C ILE A 37 -1.38 1.21 12.64
N PRO A 38 -1.58 2.25 13.48
CA PRO A 38 -1.12 3.60 13.17
C PRO A 38 0.40 3.68 13.03
N LEU A 39 0.88 4.44 12.05
CA LEU A 39 2.30 4.75 11.90
C LEU A 39 2.69 5.86 12.90
N ALA A 40 3.73 5.63 13.70
CA ALA A 40 4.16 6.55 14.75
C ALA A 40 4.43 7.98 14.26
N ASN A 41 5.00 8.12 13.06
CA ASN A 41 5.44 9.41 12.51
C ASN A 41 4.40 10.10 11.62
N PHE A 42 3.22 9.49 11.41
CA PHE A 42 2.22 10.00 10.46
C PHE A 42 0.82 9.99 11.07
N LYS A 43 0.25 11.18 11.33
CA LYS A 43 -1.09 11.36 11.92
C LYS A 43 -2.22 10.62 11.20
N LYS A 44 -2.07 10.38 9.89
CA LYS A 44 -3.03 9.63 9.06
C LYS A 44 -2.37 8.45 8.36
N GLY A 45 -1.25 7.96 8.90
CA GLY A 45 -0.53 6.83 8.36
C GLY A 45 -0.93 5.54 9.03
N PHE A 46 -1.17 4.49 8.26
CA PHE A 46 -1.61 3.20 8.77
C PHE A 46 -1.00 2.06 7.96
N ASP A 47 -0.63 0.99 8.65
CA ASP A 47 -0.35 -0.32 8.06
C ASP A 47 -1.58 -1.21 8.25
N TYR A 48 -2.17 -1.69 7.15
CA TYR A 48 -3.34 -2.56 7.12
C TYR A 48 -2.92 -4.01 6.86
N TYR A 49 -3.34 -4.91 7.73
CA TYR A 49 -3.12 -6.35 7.66
C TYR A 49 -4.44 -7.02 7.27
N GLU A 50 -4.52 -7.50 6.05
CA GLU A 50 -5.78 -7.79 5.36
C GLU A 50 -5.82 -9.22 4.83
N LEU A 51 -6.96 -9.90 5.02
CA LEU A 51 -7.37 -11.00 4.14
C LEU A 51 -8.36 -10.47 3.11
N LYS A 52 -7.93 -10.46 1.85
CA LYS A 52 -8.75 -10.06 0.71
C LYS A 52 -9.30 -11.31 0.00
N PRO A 53 -10.62 -11.40 -0.21
CA PRO A 53 -11.21 -12.51 -0.95
C PRO A 53 -10.87 -12.42 -2.43
N HIS A 54 -10.65 -13.58 -3.04
CA HIS A 54 -10.50 -13.76 -4.48
C HIS A 54 -11.78 -14.34 -5.08
N LYS A 55 -12.04 -14.05 -6.36
CA LYS A 55 -13.25 -14.53 -7.07
C LYS A 55 -13.38 -16.06 -7.11
N SER A 56 -12.28 -16.80 -7.00
CA SER A 56 -12.29 -18.26 -6.91
C SER A 56 -12.75 -18.81 -5.55
N GLY A 57 -13.02 -17.94 -4.58
CA GLY A 57 -13.38 -18.31 -3.21
C GLY A 57 -12.20 -18.41 -2.23
N GLY A 58 -10.97 -18.19 -2.66
CA GLY A 58 -9.78 -18.14 -1.78
C GLY A 58 -9.51 -16.74 -1.21
N VAL A 59 -8.37 -16.57 -0.53
CA VAL A 59 -7.91 -15.28 0.01
C VAL A 59 -6.45 -15.01 -0.30
N TYR A 60 -6.10 -13.73 -0.37
CA TYR A 60 -4.72 -13.24 -0.27
C TYR A 60 -4.52 -12.61 1.10
N PHE A 61 -3.37 -12.85 1.71
CA PHE A 61 -2.88 -11.96 2.75
C PHE A 61 -2.22 -10.74 2.10
N SER A 62 -2.59 -9.56 2.55
CA SER A 62 -2.10 -8.28 2.05
C SER A 62 -1.65 -7.42 3.23
N LEU A 63 -0.46 -6.84 3.10
CA LEU A 63 -0.01 -5.74 3.93
C LEU A 63 -0.02 -4.48 3.07
N ALA A 64 -0.79 -3.47 3.47
CA ALA A 64 -0.91 -2.21 2.75
C ALA A 64 -0.51 -1.04 3.66
N THR A 65 0.41 -0.19 3.20
CA THR A 65 0.75 1.05 3.90
C THR A 65 0.05 2.21 3.24
N MET A 66 -0.72 2.98 4.01
CA MET A 66 -1.49 4.11 3.53
C MET A 66 -1.14 5.39 4.29
N ILE A 67 -1.23 6.54 3.60
CA ILE A 67 -1.18 7.88 4.18
C ILE A 67 -2.45 8.62 3.75
N GLY A 68 -3.37 8.85 4.68
CA GLY A 68 -4.73 9.32 4.36
C GLY A 68 -5.44 8.31 3.46
N PHE A 69 -5.94 8.77 2.32
CA PHE A 69 -6.60 7.92 1.32
C PHE A 69 -5.65 7.33 0.27
N ARG A 70 -4.35 7.65 0.36
CA ARG A 70 -3.37 7.21 -0.64
C ARG A 70 -2.64 5.97 -0.17
N THR A 71 -2.71 4.91 -0.97
CA THR A 71 -1.84 3.74 -0.82
C THR A 71 -0.42 4.10 -1.26
N ILE A 72 0.54 3.88 -0.38
CA ILE A 72 1.98 4.06 -0.66
C ILE A 72 2.54 2.81 -1.30
N LEU A 73 2.28 1.66 -0.69
CA LEU A 73 2.59 0.36 -1.24
C LEU A 73 1.66 -0.72 -0.68
N THR A 74 1.55 -1.81 -1.43
CA THR A 74 0.88 -3.04 -1.03
C THR A 74 1.79 -4.21 -1.36
N THR A 75 1.88 -5.17 -0.47
CA THR A 75 2.58 -6.45 -0.68
C THR A 75 1.61 -7.57 -0.37
N GLU A 76 1.44 -8.49 -1.31
CA GLU A 76 0.42 -9.55 -1.24
C GLU A 76 1.07 -10.92 -1.33
N SER A 77 0.50 -11.88 -0.61
CA SER A 77 0.88 -13.29 -0.69
C SER A 77 0.38 -13.94 -1.97
N ARG A 78 0.72 -15.23 -2.15
CA ARG A 78 -0.03 -16.11 -3.05
C ARG A 78 -1.47 -16.31 -2.58
N LEU A 79 -2.30 -16.86 -3.46
CA LEU A 79 -3.68 -17.22 -3.18
C LEU A 79 -3.77 -18.48 -2.30
N PHE A 80 -4.63 -18.45 -1.28
CA PHE A 80 -4.96 -19.59 -0.43
C PHE A 80 -6.44 -19.97 -0.59
N GLN A 81 -6.72 -21.16 -1.11
CA GLN A 81 -8.09 -21.62 -1.35
C GLN A 81 -8.76 -22.15 -0.07
N ASN A 82 -7.96 -22.73 0.81
CA ASN A 82 -8.35 -23.34 2.08
C ASN A 82 -7.53 -22.74 3.21
N ASP A 83 -8.03 -22.89 4.44
CA ASP A 83 -7.26 -22.51 5.61
C ASP A 83 -6.00 -23.37 5.71
N ILE A 84 -4.89 -22.72 6.02
CA ILE A 84 -3.60 -23.34 6.29
C ILE A 84 -3.39 -23.39 7.81
N SER A 85 -2.41 -24.14 8.28
CA SER A 85 -2.12 -24.19 9.72
C SER A 85 -1.67 -22.84 10.28
N GLU A 86 -1.80 -22.64 11.59
CA GLU A 86 -1.30 -21.43 12.26
C GLU A 86 0.19 -21.19 11.98
N ARG A 87 0.98 -22.26 11.96
CA ARG A 87 2.41 -22.18 11.66
C ARG A 87 2.68 -21.68 10.24
N GLU A 88 1.93 -22.17 9.26
CA GLU A 88 2.07 -21.72 7.87
C GLU A 88 1.59 -20.28 7.71
N TRP A 89 0.49 -19.90 8.36
CA TRP A 89 0.06 -18.50 8.40
C TRP A 89 1.12 -17.59 9.00
N ALA A 90 1.74 -17.99 10.13
CA ALA A 90 2.81 -17.23 10.76
C ALA A 90 4.02 -17.06 9.84
N GLN A 91 4.35 -18.06 9.01
CA GLN A 91 5.41 -17.97 8.00
C GLN A 91 5.04 -16.97 6.90
N VAL A 92 3.84 -17.08 6.34
CA VAL A 92 3.33 -16.17 5.29
C VAL A 92 3.32 -14.72 5.78
N ILE A 93 2.81 -14.49 6.99
CA ILE A 93 2.75 -13.16 7.60
C ILE A 93 4.17 -12.61 7.79
N GLY A 94 5.09 -13.43 8.32
CA GLY A 94 6.48 -13.02 8.51
C GLY A 94 7.19 -12.68 7.20
N GLU A 95 7.03 -13.50 6.15
CA GLU A 95 7.64 -13.29 4.83
C GLU A 95 7.12 -12.00 4.18
N ILE A 96 5.79 -11.82 4.15
CA ILE A 96 5.16 -10.63 3.55
C ILE A 96 5.50 -9.38 4.34
N THR A 97 5.48 -9.43 5.67
CA THR A 97 5.86 -8.31 6.53
C THR A 97 7.32 -7.89 6.29
N THR A 98 8.23 -8.87 6.25
CA THR A 98 9.66 -8.61 5.99
C THR A 98 9.86 -7.99 4.61
N THR A 99 9.25 -8.58 3.58
CA THR A 99 9.32 -8.08 2.21
C THR A 99 8.77 -6.66 2.11
N HIS A 100 7.62 -6.41 2.72
CA HIS A 100 6.95 -5.10 2.68
C HIS A 100 7.80 -3.99 3.31
N PHE A 101 8.41 -4.24 4.48
CA PHE A 101 9.22 -3.24 5.17
C PHE A 101 10.60 -3.03 4.56
N LEU A 102 11.13 -4.00 3.80
CA LEU A 102 12.38 -3.85 3.08
C LEU A 102 12.25 -3.04 1.78
N ARG A 103 11.02 -2.87 1.26
CA ARG A 103 10.77 -2.08 0.06
C ARG A 103 11.19 -0.62 0.23
N GLU A 104 11.78 -0.07 -0.82
CA GLU A 104 12.31 1.29 -0.82
C GLU A 104 11.25 2.34 -0.48
N GLU A 105 10.01 2.14 -0.92
CA GLU A 105 8.91 3.06 -0.64
C GLU A 105 8.60 3.13 0.86
N TYR A 106 8.62 1.99 1.55
CA TYR A 106 8.42 1.95 3.00
C TYR A 106 9.63 2.53 3.73
N ARG A 107 10.86 2.22 3.29
CA ARG A 107 12.10 2.77 3.88
C ARG A 107 12.21 4.29 3.69
N ALA A 108 11.73 4.81 2.57
CA ALA A 108 11.65 6.25 2.34
C ALA A 108 10.60 6.87 3.28
N LEU A 109 9.43 6.25 3.38
CA LEU A 109 8.35 6.72 4.27
C LEU A 109 8.78 6.72 5.73
N SER A 110 9.45 5.68 6.23
CA SER A 110 9.89 5.59 7.63
C SER A 110 10.93 6.66 7.99
N ARG A 111 11.68 7.16 7.00
CA ARG A 111 12.59 8.30 7.11
C ARG A 111 11.91 9.67 6.95
N GLY A 112 10.58 9.70 6.80
CA GLY A 112 9.79 10.93 6.64
C GLY A 112 9.62 11.40 5.19
N TYR A 113 10.15 10.68 4.21
CA TYR A 113 10.00 11.06 2.80
C TYR A 113 8.67 10.55 2.25
N VAL A 114 7.77 11.48 1.93
CA VAL A 114 6.55 11.18 1.18
C VAL A 114 6.76 11.63 -0.27
N LYS A 115 6.74 10.69 -1.21
CA LYS A 115 6.84 11.02 -2.65
C LYS A 115 5.64 11.88 -3.06
N LYS A 116 5.81 13.21 -3.10
CA LYS A 116 4.82 14.13 -3.68
C LYS A 116 4.69 13.81 -5.18
N GLY A 117 3.47 13.59 -5.64
CA GLY A 117 3.19 13.44 -7.07
C GLY A 117 3.73 14.66 -7.83
N GLY A 118 4.44 14.42 -8.92
CA GLY A 118 5.26 15.42 -9.61
C GLY A 118 4.43 16.54 -10.23
N GLY A 119 4.47 17.73 -9.62
CA GLY A 119 3.95 18.97 -10.18
C GLY A 119 4.99 19.80 -10.96
N CYS A 120 6.21 19.29 -11.15
CA CYS A 120 7.30 20.04 -11.78
C CYS A 120 7.48 19.72 -13.28
N PHE A 121 7.02 18.57 -13.76
CA PHE A 121 7.18 18.20 -15.17
C PHE A 121 6.29 19.06 -16.10
N SER A 122 5.12 19.50 -15.61
CA SER A 122 4.22 20.39 -16.36
C SER A 122 4.79 21.80 -16.50
N THR A 123 5.52 22.30 -15.50
CA THR A 123 6.13 23.64 -15.52
C THR A 123 7.28 23.70 -16.52
N VAL A 124 8.12 22.65 -16.57
CA VAL A 124 9.21 22.55 -17.55
C VAL A 124 8.67 22.44 -18.98
N LEU A 125 7.62 21.64 -19.20
CA LEU A 125 6.96 21.52 -20.51
C LEU A 125 6.39 22.88 -20.97
N LEU A 126 5.65 23.57 -20.08
CA LEU A 126 5.07 24.88 -20.37
C LEU A 126 6.14 25.92 -20.73
N THR A 127 7.25 25.98 -19.98
CA THR A 127 8.35 26.90 -20.31
C THR A 127 9.01 26.57 -21.65
N PHE A 128 9.11 25.29 -22.00
CA PHE A 128 9.70 24.86 -23.27
C PHE A 128 8.82 25.24 -24.47
N PHE A 129 7.50 25.03 -24.38
CA PHE A 129 6.55 25.42 -25.42
C PHE A 129 6.44 26.95 -25.58
N PHE A 130 6.43 27.71 -24.48
CA PHE A 130 6.42 29.18 -24.56
C PHE A 130 7.71 29.74 -25.16
N GLY A 131 8.87 29.13 -24.88
CA GLY A 131 10.15 29.51 -25.48
C GLY A 131 10.17 29.33 -27.00
N ILE A 132 9.67 28.18 -27.50
CA ILE A 132 9.57 27.92 -28.95
C ILE A 132 8.63 28.91 -29.63
N LEU A 133 7.48 29.21 -29.00
CA LEU A 133 6.47 30.10 -29.57
C LEU A 133 6.96 31.55 -29.67
N LEU A 134 7.75 32.02 -28.69
CA LEU A 134 8.39 33.33 -28.77
C LEU A 134 9.47 33.37 -29.86
N PHE A 135 10.25 32.31 -30.01
CA PHE A 135 11.30 32.23 -31.04
C PHE A 135 10.71 32.24 -32.46
N THR A 136 9.62 31.52 -32.71
CA THR A 136 8.96 31.50 -34.03
C THR A 136 8.30 32.83 -34.38
N VAL A 137 7.64 33.49 -33.42
CA VAL A 137 7.06 34.84 -33.63
C VAL A 137 8.14 35.88 -33.92
N SER A 138 9.28 35.82 -33.22
CA SER A 138 10.42 36.70 -33.49
C SER A 138 11.05 36.45 -34.86
N TYR A 139 11.16 35.19 -35.30
CA TYR A 139 11.73 34.85 -36.61
C TYR A 139 10.84 35.31 -37.79
N ILE A 140 9.52 35.18 -37.66
CA ILE A 140 8.56 35.62 -38.69
C ILE A 140 8.59 37.15 -38.87
N LYS A 141 8.78 37.92 -37.79
CA LYS A 141 8.89 39.39 -37.85
C LYS A 141 10.15 39.92 -38.51
N ILE A 142 11.21 39.12 -38.63
CA ILE A 142 12.50 39.53 -39.21
C ILE A 142 12.55 39.18 -40.72
N ALA A 143 11.73 38.24 -41.18
CA ALA A 143 11.76 37.69 -42.54
C ALA A 143 10.68 38.23 -43.49
N GLY A 144 9.90 39.25 -43.09
CA GLY A 144 8.89 39.91 -43.93
C GLY A 144 9.08 41.41 -43.94
#